data_AF-A0AAE3KZB5-F1
#
_entry.id   AF-A0AAE3KZB5-F1
#
_cell.length_a   1.000
_cell.length_b   1.000
_cell.length_c   1.000
_cell.angle_alpha   90.00
_cell.angle_beta   90.00
_cell.angle_gamma   90.00
#
_symmetry.space_group_name_H-M   'P 1'
#
loop_
_entity.id
_entity.type
_entity.pdbx_description
1 polymer ?
#
loop_
_entity_poly.entity_id
_entity_poly.type
_entity_poly.pdbx_seq_one_letter_code
_entity_poly.pdbx_strand_id
1 'polypeptide(L)' 'MNDVERKLWTRRIDDYRESSLTAVKWCEEKGLSVHILRYRVTRLNKEKKQEFKRI' A
#
# COMPACT_ATOMS: atom_id res chain seq x y z
N MET A 1 12.18 0.03 5.53
CA MET A 1 11.55 -0.93 4.61
C MET A 1 12.59 -1.23 3.56
N ASN A 2 12.86 -2.51 3.27
CA ASN A 2 13.79 -2.84 2.19
C ASN A 2 13.11 -2.61 0.82
N ASP A 3 13.90 -2.49 -0.24
CA ASP A 3 13.38 -2.23 -1.59
C ASP A 3 12.44 -3.32 -2.12
N VAL A 4 12.66 -4.58 -1.71
CA VAL A 4 11.84 -5.73 -2.11
C VAL A 4 10.43 -5.63 -1.52
N GLU A 5 10.32 -5.39 -0.21
CA GLU A 5 9.05 -5.14 0.46
C GLU A 5 8.37 -3.90 -0.12
N ARG A 6 9.13 -2.84 -0.39
CA ARG A 6 8.58 -1.61 -0.98
C ARG A 6 7.89 -1.92 -2.32
N LYS A 7 8.61 -2.58 -3.23
CA LYS A 7 8.06 -2.97 -4.55
C LYS A 7 6.83 -3.86 -4.42
N LEU A 8 6.86 -4.85 -3.52
CA LEU A 8 5.73 -5.74 -3.27
C LEU A 8 4.48 -4.97 -2.78
N TRP A 9 4.66 -4.09 -1.80
CA TRP A 9 3.56 -3.31 -1.25
C TRP A 9 3.03 -2.24 -2.20
N THR A 10 3.90 -1.65 -3.03
CA THR A 10 3.47 -0.76 -4.11
C THR A 10 2.57 -1.51 -5.09
N ARG A 11 2.97 -2.69 -5.57
CA ARG A 11 2.16 -3.50 -6.49
C ARG A 11 0.83 -3.92 -5.88
N ARG A 12 0.83 -4.29 -4.60
CA ARG A 12 -0.40 -4.64 -3.86
C ARG A 12 -1.36 -3.45 -3.71
N ILE A 13 -0.84 -2.25 -3.50
CA ILE A 13 -1.68 -1.04 -3.39
C ILE A 13 -2.24 -0.66 -4.76
N ASP A 14 -1.49 -0.88 -5.83
CA ASP A 14 -1.96 -0.70 -7.19
C ASP A 14 -3.11 -1.67 -7.51
N ASP A 15 -2.91 -2.97 -7.25
CA ASP A 15 -3.94 -4.02 -7.37
C ASP A 15 -5.20 -3.68 -6.54
N TYR A 16 -5.02 -3.20 -5.30
CA TYR A 16 -6.13 -2.70 -4.48
C TYR A 16 -6.88 -1.54 -5.14
N ARG A 17 -6.17 -0.55 -5.69
CA ARG A 17 -6.79 0.61 -6.35
C ARG A 17 -7.50 0.24 -7.63
N GLU A 18 -6.94 -0.67 -8.42
CA GLU A 18 -7.54 -1.19 -9.66
C GLU A 18 -8.76 -2.07 -9.37
N SER A 19 -8.72 -2.85 -8.29
CA SER A 19 -9.82 -3.75 -7.92
C SER A 19 -11.14 -3.03 -7.62
N SER A 20 -11.11 -1.73 -7.29
CA SER A 20 -12.28 -0.95 -6.85
C SER A 20 -13.02 -1.56 -5.64
N LEU A 21 -12.38 -2.50 -4.94
CA LEU A 21 -12.91 -3.12 -3.73
C LEU A 21 -12.70 -2.22 -2.52
N THR A 22 -13.48 -2.44 -1.48
CA THR A 22 -13.18 -1.85 -0.18
C THR A 22 -11.94 -2.49 0.41
N ALA A 23 -11.19 -1.73 1.21
CA ALA A 23 -9.99 -2.23 1.88
C ALA A 23 -10.24 -3.52 2.69
N VAL A 24 -11.45 -3.70 3.22
CA VAL A 24 -11.85 -4.91 3.95
C VAL A 24 -11.96 -6.09 3.00
N LYS A 25 -12.80 -5.98 1.95
CA LYS A 25 -12.99 -7.06 0.97
C LYS A 25 -11.70 -7.48 0.28
N TRP A 26 -10.90 -6.52 -0.16
CA TRP A 26 -9.62 -6.81 -0.80
C TRP A 26 -8.67 -7.54 0.16
N CYS A 27 -8.64 -7.14 1.43
CA CYS A 27 -7.85 -7.81 2.45
C CYS A 27 -8.36 -9.23 2.75
N GLU A 28 -9.68 -9.45 2.78
CA GLU A 28 -10.28 -10.77 2.95
C GLU A 28 -9.87 -11.71 1.82
N GLU A 29 -9.94 -11.29 0.56
CA GLU A 29 -9.55 -12.11 -0.60
C GLU A 29 -8.05 -12.45 -0.63
N LYS A 30 -7.20 -11.55 -0.15
CA LYS A 30 -5.74 -11.74 -0.14
C LYS A 30 -5.22 -12.36 1.17
N GLY A 31 -6.08 -12.63 2.15
CA GLY A 31 -5.67 -13.13 3.46
C GLY A 31 -4.80 -12.15 4.26
N LEU A 32 -5.04 -10.85 4.10
CA LEU A 32 -4.28 -9.77 4.73
C LEU A 32 -5.10 -9.05 5.81
N SER A 33 -4.41 -8.43 6.77
CA SER A 33 -5.08 -7.54 7.73
C SER A 33 -5.29 -6.15 7.14
N VAL A 34 -6.51 -5.62 7.25
CA VAL A 34 -6.86 -4.26 6.83
C VAL A 34 -6.03 -3.19 7.55
N HIS A 35 -5.62 -3.46 8.79
CA HIS A 35 -4.76 -2.56 9.55
C HIS A 35 -3.38 -2.43 8.92
N ILE A 36 -2.82 -3.55 8.44
CA ILE A 36 -1.53 -3.58 7.75
C ILE A 36 -1.63 -2.81 6.42
N LEU A 37 -2.71 -3.02 5.66
CA LEU A 37 -2.94 -2.31 4.40
C LEU A 37 -2.97 -0.79 4.64
N ARG A 38 -3.79 -0.31 5.57
CA ARG A 38 -3.89 1.13 5.91
C ARG A 38 -2.55 1.70 6.34
N TYR A 39 -1.85 1.00 7.24
CA TYR A 39 -0.53 1.42 7.71
C TYR A 39 0.48 1.55 6.55
N ARG A 40 0.54 0.56 5.66
CA ARG A 40 1.46 0.54 4.51
C ARG A 40 1.11 1.63 3.49
N VAL A 41 -0.18 1.86 3.21
CA VAL A 41 -0.66 2.96 2.35
C VAL A 41 -0.24 4.32 2.91
N THR A 42 -0.52 4.58 4.18
CA THR A 42 -0.15 5.86 4.82
C THR A 42 1.37 6.06 4.82
N ARG A 43 2.15 5.01 5.10
CA ARG A 43 3.61 5.09 5.10
C ARG A 43 4.17 5.39 3.70
N LEU A 44 3.72 4.67 2.68
CA LEU A 44 4.16 4.88 1.30
C LEU A 44 3.75 6.27 0.77
N ASN A 45 2.56 6.76 1.11
CA ASN A 45 2.14 8.12 0.77
C ASN A 45 3.03 9.18 1.45
N LYS A 46 3.41 8.97 2.72
CA LYS A 46 4.35 9.85 3.43
C LYS A 46 5.75 9.82 2.81
N GLU A 47 6.24 8.64 2.41
CA GLU A 47 7.52 8.49 1.72
C GLU A 47 7.51 9.23 0.38
N LYS A 48 6.47 9.03 -0.44
CA LYS A 48 6.30 9.74 -1.72
C LYS A 48 6.25 11.26 -1.55
N LYS A 49 5.56 11.75 -0.51
CA LYS A 49 5.50 13.19 -0.19
C LYS A 49 6.85 13.76 0.26
N GLN A 50 7.65 12.98 0.97
CA GLN A 50 9.00 13.39 1.39
C GLN A 50 9.99 13.39 0.23
N GLU A 51 9.87 12.42 -0.68
CA GLU A 51 10.67 12.37 -1.91
C GLU A 51 10.37 13.58 -2.80
N PHE A 52 9.09 13.90 -3.02
CA PHE A 52 8.69 15.07 -3.80
C PHE A 52 9.09 16.41 -3.18
N LYS A 53 9.22 16.50 -1.84
CA LYS A 53 9.69 17.71 -1.14
C LYS A 53 11.20 17.93 -1.23
N ARG A 54 11.96 16.94 -1.67
CA ARG A 54 13.43 16.99 -1.78
C ARG A 54 13.91 17.32 -3.20
N ILE A 55 12.97 17.48 -4.13
CA ILE A 55 13.17 17.89 -5.52
C ILE A 55 12.77 19.37 -5.61
#